data_AF-A0AAE5XHU6-F1
#
_entry.id   AF-A0AAE5XHU6-F1
#
_cell.length_a   1.000
_cell.length_b   1.000
_cell.length_c   1.000
_cell.angle_alpha   90.00
_cell.angle_beta   90.00
_cell.angle_gamma   90.00
#
_symmetry.space_group_name_H-M   'P 1'
#
loop_
_entity.id
_entity.type
_entity.pdbx_description
1 polymer ?
#
loop_
_entity_poly.entity_id
_entity_poly.type
_entity_poly.pdbx_seq_one_letter_code
_entity_poly.pdbx_strand_id
1 'polypeptide(L)'
;MKQIIIHPEDEKLCQTIFFNKHEVDGRETVVSRINYLLMLNTPCMDAAEAEIRIMKQVLADAENPEEDIKVLFSVRNWRPHIVGCLAMCYLPRNDTLVESLWELLAGQSWAAPQIAATVSMVDRNFAGNAAQRLSNTGLVNTGLELNTGRRKLVGSLSLAKSFLALWSLLEEVDAEADVLHQTRLIALKQDLERLERSPASDIAINWRSQLQTLMCSVPPEQI
;
A
#
# COMPACT_ATOMS: atom_id res chain seq x y z
N MET A 1 21.09 28.85 16.71
CA MET A 1 21.18 27.64 15.88
C MET A 1 20.08 26.69 16.33
N LYS A 2 18.99 26.52 15.54
CA LYS A 2 17.99 25.49 15.87
C LYS A 2 18.58 24.16 15.43
N GLN A 3 18.87 23.27 16.39
CA GLN A 3 19.20 21.88 16.11
C GLN A 3 18.01 21.27 15.36
N ILE A 4 18.22 20.87 14.11
CA ILE A 4 17.22 20.18 13.31
C ILE A 4 17.24 18.73 13.78
N ILE A 5 16.14 18.27 14.38
CA ILE A 5 15.96 16.88 14.75
C ILE A 5 15.52 16.16 13.49
N ILE A 6 16.45 15.46 12.84
CA ILE A 6 16.10 14.49 11.80
C ILE A 6 15.40 13.33 12.52
N HIS A 7 14.23 12.92 12.04
CA HIS A 7 13.51 11.82 12.66
C HIS A 7 14.29 10.51 12.41
N PRO A 8 14.43 9.59 13.38
CA PRO A 8 15.19 8.35 13.17
C PRO A 8 14.70 7.50 11.98
N GLU A 9 13.43 7.62 11.60
CA GLU A 9 12.89 6.97 10.39
C GLU A 9 13.39 7.61 9.10
N ASP A 10 13.65 8.93 9.10
CA ASP A 10 14.17 9.65 7.95
C ASP A 10 15.60 9.23 7.63
N GLU A 11 16.41 8.95 8.66
CA GLU A 11 17.76 8.39 8.47
C GLU A 11 17.72 7.01 7.82
N LYS A 12 16.78 6.15 8.24
CA LYS A 12 16.58 4.83 7.61
C LYS A 12 16.16 4.95 6.14
N LEU A 13 15.25 5.88 5.85
CA LEU A 13 14.81 6.09 4.47
C LEU A 13 15.97 6.53 3.58
N CYS A 14 16.84 7.41 4.06
CA CYS A 14 18.03 7.84 3.32
C CYS A 14 19.10 6.76 3.13
N GLN A 15 18.99 5.61 3.80
CA GLN A 15 19.85 4.46 3.54
C GLN A 15 19.35 3.63 2.36
N THR A 16 18.11 3.84 1.91
CA THR A 16 17.52 3.14 0.77
C THR A 16 17.83 3.85 -0.55
N ILE A 17 17.78 3.11 -1.66
CA ILE A 17 17.86 3.68 -3.01
C ILE A 17 16.74 4.67 -3.35
N PHE A 18 15.65 4.73 -2.58
CA PHE A 18 14.43 5.46 -2.96
C PHE A 18 14.36 6.89 -2.43
N PHE A 19 15.16 7.25 -1.42
CA PHE A 19 15.06 8.55 -0.75
C PHE A 19 16.44 9.19 -0.57
N ASN A 20 16.51 10.50 -0.83
CA ASN A 20 17.72 11.29 -0.66
C ASN A 20 17.47 12.45 0.30
N LYS A 21 18.55 12.93 0.93
CA LYS A 21 18.55 14.19 1.66
C LYS A 21 18.61 15.35 0.68
N HIS A 22 17.75 16.34 0.86
CA HIS A 22 17.76 17.60 0.13
C HIS A 22 17.58 18.76 1.09
N GLU A 23 18.16 19.91 0.76
CA GLU A 23 17.90 21.17 1.46
C GLU A 23 16.69 21.88 0.82
N VAL A 24 15.65 22.12 1.61
CA VAL A 24 14.46 22.89 1.21
C VAL A 24 14.26 24.01 2.23
N ASP A 25 14.25 25.25 1.76
CA ASP A 25 14.11 26.46 2.60
C ASP A 25 15.07 26.50 3.81
N GLY A 26 16.34 26.10 3.59
CA GLY A 26 17.37 26.08 4.64
C GLY A 26 17.23 24.94 5.64
N ARG A 27 16.44 23.90 5.33
CA ARG A 27 16.25 22.72 6.17
C ARG A 27 16.54 21.45 5.38
N GLU A 28 17.31 20.57 6.00
CA GLU A 28 17.49 19.21 5.49
C GLU A 28 16.16 18.45 5.62
N THR A 29 15.69 17.89 4.51
CA THR A 29 14.47 17.09 4.41
C THR A 29 14.75 15.84 3.59
N VAL A 30 14.00 14.79 3.86
CA VAL A 30 14.05 13.55 3.09
C VAL A 30 13.03 13.59 1.97
N VAL A 31 13.49 13.38 0.75
CA VAL A 31 12.69 13.48 -0.48
C VAL A 31 12.78 12.17 -1.25
N SER A 32 11.62 11.70 -1.70
CA SER A 32 11.54 10.54 -2.59
C SER A 32 12.18 10.88 -3.93
N ARG A 33 13.03 10.00 -4.45
CA ARG A 33 13.55 10.07 -5.82
C ARG A 33 12.45 9.84 -6.86
N ILE A 34 11.33 9.27 -6.43
CA ILE A 34 10.16 8.98 -7.25
C ILE A 34 9.00 9.89 -6.84
N ASN A 35 8.41 10.60 -7.78
CA ASN A 35 7.21 11.40 -7.58
C ASN A 35 5.94 10.52 -7.56
N TYR A 36 5.80 9.71 -6.51
CA TYR A 36 4.65 8.83 -6.31
C TYR A 36 3.29 9.58 -6.24
N LEU A 37 3.28 10.90 -6.04
CA LEU A 37 2.05 11.70 -6.07
C LEU A 37 1.41 11.73 -7.47
N LEU A 38 2.22 11.61 -8.53
CA LEU A 38 1.73 11.47 -9.90
C LEU A 38 0.91 10.18 -10.07
N MET A 39 1.21 9.14 -9.30
CA MET A 39 0.46 7.87 -9.32
C MET A 39 -0.81 7.90 -8.48
N LEU A 40 -0.89 8.78 -7.46
CA LEU A 40 -2.05 8.81 -6.56
C LEU A 40 -3.26 9.51 -7.18
N ASN A 41 -3.04 10.47 -8.08
CA ASN A 41 -4.11 11.31 -8.65
C ASN A 41 -4.09 11.34 -10.19
N THR A 42 -3.27 10.49 -10.82
CA THR A 42 -2.92 10.38 -12.24
C THR A 42 -3.74 11.25 -13.20
N PRO A 43 -3.45 12.58 -13.29
CA PRO A 43 -4.16 13.44 -14.22
C PRO A 43 -3.61 13.31 -15.65
N CYS A 44 -2.43 12.69 -15.81
CA CYS A 44 -1.72 12.54 -17.08
C CYS A 44 -0.93 11.22 -17.11
N MET A 45 -1.25 10.33 -18.05
CA MET A 45 -0.58 9.03 -18.19
C MET A 45 0.88 9.18 -18.60
N ASP A 46 1.21 10.10 -19.51
CA ASP A 46 2.59 10.31 -19.98
C ASP A 46 3.55 10.70 -18.84
N ALA A 47 3.09 11.57 -17.92
CA ALA A 47 3.85 11.95 -16.75
C ALA A 47 4.06 10.76 -15.81
N ALA A 48 3.05 9.88 -15.70
CA ALA A 48 3.16 8.70 -14.88
C ALA A 48 4.14 7.68 -15.48
N GLU A 49 4.08 7.43 -16.78
CA GLU A 49 5.03 6.54 -17.47
C GLU A 49 6.46 7.04 -17.38
N ALA A 50 6.69 8.35 -17.52
CA ALA A 50 8.01 8.94 -17.36
C ALA A 50 8.57 8.68 -15.95
N GLU A 51 7.74 8.83 -14.92
CA GLU A 51 8.11 8.57 -13.54
C GLU A 51 8.39 7.07 -13.28
N ILE A 52 7.63 6.18 -13.90
CA ILE A 52 7.90 4.73 -13.85
C ILE A 52 9.25 4.39 -14.51
N ARG A 53 9.64 5.07 -15.58
CA ARG A 53 10.98 4.86 -16.17
C ARG A 53 12.09 5.27 -15.20
N ILE A 54 11.89 6.34 -14.43
CA ILE A 54 12.81 6.73 -13.34
C ILE A 54 12.84 5.64 -12.27
N MET A 55 11.70 5.11 -11.85
CA MET A 55 11.63 3.99 -10.90
C MET A 55 12.45 2.79 -11.38
N LYS A 56 12.30 2.38 -12.64
CA LYS A 56 13.05 1.26 -13.20
C LYS A 56 14.56 1.51 -13.21
N GLN A 57 14.99 2.74 -13.52
CA GLN A 57 16.41 3.11 -13.42
C GLN A 57 16.91 3.02 -11.97
N VAL A 58 16.14 3.52 -11.00
CA VAL A 58 16.48 3.43 -9.57
C VAL A 58 16.63 1.96 -9.14
N LEU A 59 15.74 1.08 -9.61
CA LEU A 59 15.79 -0.36 -9.32
C LEU A 59 16.97 -1.06 -10.01
N ALA A 60 17.30 -0.70 -11.25
CA ALA A 60 18.43 -1.28 -11.98
C ALA A 60 19.78 -0.94 -11.34
N ASP A 61 19.89 0.22 -10.69
CA ASP A 61 21.10 0.66 -9.99
C ASP A 61 21.21 0.07 -8.57
N ALA A 62 20.24 -0.72 -8.12
CA ALA A 62 20.15 -1.24 -6.76
C ALA A 62 20.92 -2.55 -6.57
N GLU A 63 21.72 -2.65 -5.51
CA GLU A 63 22.37 -3.90 -5.13
C GLU A 63 21.39 -4.89 -4.46
N ASN A 64 20.46 -4.38 -3.66
CA ASN A 64 19.47 -5.19 -2.95
C ASN A 64 18.13 -4.42 -2.77
N PRO A 65 17.36 -4.25 -3.86
CA PRO A 65 16.14 -3.45 -3.83
C PRO A 65 15.08 -4.05 -2.89
N GLU A 66 15.09 -5.37 -2.64
CA GLU A 66 14.14 -6.01 -1.74
C GLU A 66 14.34 -5.61 -0.27
N GLU A 67 15.58 -5.54 0.21
CA GLU A 67 15.84 -5.07 1.58
C GLU A 67 15.47 -3.59 1.75
N ASP A 68 15.72 -2.76 0.74
CA ASP A 68 15.29 -1.37 0.75
C ASP A 68 13.77 -1.22 0.82
N ILE A 69 13.02 -2.04 0.06
CA ILE A 69 11.56 -2.07 0.12
C ILE A 69 11.07 -2.49 1.51
N LYS A 70 11.71 -3.47 2.17
CA LYS A 70 11.37 -3.83 3.55
C LYS A 70 11.58 -2.66 4.51
N VAL A 71 12.64 -1.86 4.32
CA VAL A 71 12.83 -0.62 5.09
C VAL A 71 11.66 0.34 4.87
N LEU A 72 11.21 0.53 3.61
CA LEU A 72 10.06 1.39 3.30
C LEU A 72 8.78 0.93 4.00
N PHE A 73 8.57 -0.39 4.16
CA PHE A 73 7.40 -0.94 4.86
C PHE A 73 7.53 -0.91 6.38
N SER A 74 8.75 -0.76 6.91
CA SER A 74 9.00 -0.75 8.36
C SER A 74 8.75 0.59 9.03
N VAL A 75 8.72 1.69 8.27
CA VAL A 75 8.54 3.04 8.83
C VAL A 75 7.06 3.34 9.06
N ARG A 76 6.75 4.22 10.00
CA ARG A 76 5.34 4.56 10.30
C ARG A 76 4.70 5.45 9.23
N ASN A 77 5.49 6.25 8.54
CA ASN A 77 5.00 7.15 7.50
C ASN A 77 4.45 6.33 6.32
N TRP A 78 3.21 6.61 5.89
CA TRP A 78 2.59 5.85 4.81
C TRP A 78 3.16 6.16 3.42
N ARG A 79 3.84 7.30 3.25
CA ARG A 79 4.33 7.75 1.93
C ARG A 79 5.36 6.77 1.33
N PRO A 80 6.39 6.32 2.08
CA PRO A 80 7.27 5.25 1.61
C PRO A 80 6.56 3.95 1.23
N HIS A 81 5.42 3.63 1.85
CA HIS A 81 4.70 2.39 1.52
C HIS A 81 4.21 2.42 0.07
N ILE A 82 3.77 3.58 -0.44
CA ILE A 82 3.35 3.74 -1.83
C ILE A 82 4.53 3.52 -2.78
N VAL A 83 5.70 4.07 -2.44
CA VAL A 83 6.93 3.89 -3.23
C VAL A 83 7.32 2.41 -3.28
N GLY A 84 7.30 1.71 -2.15
CA GLY A 84 7.56 0.28 -2.09
C GLY A 84 6.53 -0.55 -2.87
N CYS A 85 5.25 -0.20 -2.79
CA CYS A 85 4.19 -0.84 -3.57
C CYS A 85 4.43 -0.71 -5.09
N LEU A 86 4.81 0.49 -5.55
CA LEU A 86 5.16 0.73 -6.95
C LEU A 86 6.39 -0.09 -7.35
N ALA A 87 7.45 -0.04 -6.55
CA ALA A 87 8.69 -0.77 -6.82
C ALA A 87 8.46 -2.28 -6.95
N MET A 88 7.66 -2.87 -6.07
CA MET A 88 7.33 -4.29 -6.10
C MET A 88 6.64 -4.75 -7.39
N CYS A 89 5.86 -3.90 -8.05
CA CYS A 89 5.23 -4.24 -9.32
C CYS A 89 6.24 -4.45 -10.46
N TYR A 90 7.46 -3.95 -10.31
CA TYR A 90 8.50 -4.00 -11.33
C TYR A 90 9.61 -4.99 -10.99
N LEU A 91 9.67 -5.53 -9.78
CA LEU A 91 10.64 -6.57 -9.41
C LEU A 91 10.12 -7.98 -9.75
N PRO A 92 11.02 -8.95 -9.95
CA PRO A 92 10.66 -10.37 -9.94
C PRO A 92 9.91 -10.72 -8.65
N ARG A 93 8.93 -11.62 -8.78
CA ARG A 93 8.14 -12.06 -7.64
C ARG A 93 9.04 -12.60 -6.51
N ASN A 94 8.84 -12.06 -5.31
CA ASN A 94 9.50 -12.51 -4.09
C ASN A 94 8.45 -12.76 -3.00
N ASP A 95 8.22 -14.03 -2.65
CA ASP A 95 7.18 -14.42 -1.70
C ASP A 95 7.41 -13.84 -0.29
N THR A 96 8.65 -13.56 0.08
CA THR A 96 8.95 -12.90 1.37
C THR A 96 8.47 -11.46 1.37
N LEU A 97 8.65 -10.73 0.26
CA LEU A 97 8.11 -9.37 0.13
C LEU A 97 6.59 -9.34 0.04
N VAL A 98 5.99 -10.34 -0.62
CA VAL A 98 4.53 -10.48 -0.66
C VAL A 98 3.97 -10.66 0.76
N GLU A 99 4.62 -11.47 1.60
CA GLU A 99 4.22 -11.59 3.00
C GLU A 99 4.41 -10.26 3.76
N SER A 100 5.51 -9.53 3.54
CA SER A 100 5.69 -8.20 4.13
C SER A 100 4.58 -7.21 3.75
N LEU A 101 4.04 -7.27 2.53
CA LEU A 101 2.87 -6.46 2.15
C LEU A 101 1.60 -6.89 2.88
N TRP A 102 1.38 -8.20 3.06
CA TRP A 102 0.25 -8.71 3.83
C TRP A 102 0.33 -8.28 5.30
N GLU A 103 1.52 -8.32 5.90
CA GLU A 103 1.78 -7.81 7.25
C GLU A 103 1.54 -6.29 7.32
N LEU A 104 2.01 -5.55 6.33
CA LEU A 104 1.81 -4.10 6.24
C LEU A 104 0.34 -3.72 6.11
N LEU A 105 -0.45 -4.50 5.38
CA LEU A 105 -1.89 -4.32 5.20
C LEU A 105 -2.67 -4.62 6.48
N ALA A 106 -2.20 -5.59 7.27
CA ALA A 106 -2.70 -5.84 8.61
C ALA A 106 -2.27 -4.73 9.59
N GLY A 107 -1.11 -4.10 9.32
CA GLY A 107 -0.66 -2.87 9.94
C GLY A 107 -1.58 -1.70 9.58
N GLN A 108 -1.75 -0.77 10.51
CA GLN A 108 -2.71 0.35 10.36
C GLN A 108 -2.21 1.45 9.42
N SER A 109 -1.75 1.07 8.22
CA SER A 109 -1.27 2.02 7.22
C SER A 109 -2.41 2.83 6.63
N TRP A 110 -2.19 4.14 6.51
CA TRP A 110 -3.10 5.03 5.79
C TRP A 110 -3.21 4.70 4.30
N ALA A 111 -2.22 4.00 3.74
CA ALA A 111 -2.16 3.54 2.37
C ALA A 111 -2.77 2.13 2.17
N ALA A 112 -3.55 1.63 3.13
CA ALA A 112 -4.12 0.28 3.07
C ALA A 112 -4.80 -0.06 1.73
N PRO A 113 -5.61 0.82 1.09
CA PRO A 113 -6.19 0.52 -0.21
C PRO A 113 -5.16 0.25 -1.31
N GLN A 114 -4.10 1.06 -1.39
CA GLN A 114 -3.02 0.89 -2.36
C GLN A 114 -2.20 -0.37 -2.08
N ILE A 115 -1.94 -0.67 -0.80
CA ILE A 115 -1.26 -1.90 -0.39
C ILE A 115 -2.08 -3.12 -0.80
N ALA A 116 -3.37 -3.14 -0.49
CA ALA A 116 -4.27 -4.25 -0.86
C ALA A 116 -4.31 -4.45 -2.38
N ALA A 117 -4.39 -3.37 -3.13
CA ALA A 117 -4.38 -3.40 -4.59
C ALA A 117 -3.06 -3.94 -5.14
N THR A 118 -1.91 -3.52 -4.61
CA THR A 118 -0.61 -4.09 -5.00
C THR A 118 -0.51 -5.58 -4.65
N VAL A 119 -0.95 -5.99 -3.46
CA VAL A 119 -1.00 -7.41 -3.07
C VAL A 119 -1.82 -8.23 -4.08
N SER A 120 -2.97 -7.73 -4.51
CA SER A 120 -3.81 -8.41 -5.50
C SER A 120 -3.15 -8.62 -6.87
N MET A 121 -2.09 -7.89 -7.15
CA MET A 121 -1.33 -8.00 -8.41
C MET A 121 -0.12 -8.92 -8.27
N VAL A 122 0.55 -8.94 -7.11
CA VAL A 122 1.82 -9.66 -6.92
C VAL A 122 1.65 -11.05 -6.29
N ASP A 123 0.54 -11.28 -5.58
CA ASP A 123 0.24 -12.57 -4.96
C ASP A 123 -0.54 -13.49 -5.92
N ARG A 124 0.08 -14.61 -6.30
CA ARG A 124 -0.56 -15.61 -7.18
C ARG A 124 -1.75 -16.31 -6.54
N ASN A 125 -1.82 -16.37 -5.22
CA ASN A 125 -2.92 -16.96 -4.47
C ASN A 125 -3.76 -15.88 -3.78
N PHE A 126 -3.82 -14.67 -4.36
CA PHE A 126 -4.53 -13.54 -3.78
C PHE A 126 -5.95 -13.91 -3.35
N ALA A 127 -6.75 -14.54 -4.23
CA ALA A 127 -8.15 -14.86 -3.92
C ALA A 127 -8.28 -15.73 -2.67
N GLY A 128 -7.52 -16.82 -2.58
CA GLY A 128 -7.50 -17.71 -1.41
C GLY A 128 -7.00 -17.00 -0.14
N ASN A 129 -5.93 -16.23 -0.24
CA ASN A 129 -5.34 -15.52 0.90
C ASN A 129 -6.24 -14.38 1.41
N ALA A 130 -6.87 -13.63 0.50
CA ALA A 130 -7.85 -12.60 0.80
C ALA A 130 -9.10 -13.19 1.45
N ALA A 131 -9.66 -14.27 0.88
CA ALA A 131 -10.81 -14.96 1.43
C ALA A 131 -10.53 -15.51 2.84
N GLN A 132 -9.34 -16.09 3.05
CA GLN A 132 -8.90 -16.54 4.36
C GLN A 132 -8.83 -15.38 5.37
N ARG A 133 -8.29 -14.22 4.99
CA ARG A 133 -8.16 -13.05 5.88
C ARG A 133 -9.50 -12.39 6.19
N LEU A 134 -10.39 -12.29 5.21
CA LEU A 134 -11.77 -11.84 5.37
C LEU A 134 -12.59 -12.81 6.24
N SER A 135 -12.39 -14.12 6.10
CA SER A 135 -13.07 -15.13 6.91
C SER A 135 -12.52 -15.18 8.34
N ASN A 136 -11.20 -15.17 8.49
CA ASN A 136 -10.55 -15.34 9.78
C ASN A 136 -10.74 -14.15 10.72
N THR A 137 -11.09 -12.97 10.20
CA THR A 137 -11.36 -11.72 10.94
C THR A 137 -10.63 -11.60 12.30
N GLY A 138 -9.34 -11.97 12.30
CA GLY A 138 -8.33 -11.49 13.25
C GLY A 138 -8.12 -9.98 13.10
N LEU A 139 -8.61 -9.41 11.99
CA LEU A 139 -8.78 -7.97 11.73
C LEU A 139 -9.93 -7.34 12.53
N VAL A 140 -10.77 -8.14 13.24
CA VAL A 140 -11.90 -7.68 14.07
C VAL A 140 -11.85 -8.25 15.49
N ASN A 141 -10.96 -9.21 15.78
CA ASN A 141 -10.80 -9.78 17.14
C ASN A 141 -10.25 -8.81 18.19
N THR A 142 -9.79 -7.61 17.81
CA THR A 142 -9.65 -6.51 18.76
C THR A 142 -10.95 -5.74 18.79
N GLY A 143 -11.82 -6.12 19.73
CA GLY A 143 -13.20 -5.64 19.88
C GLY A 143 -13.44 -4.22 19.36
N LEU A 144 -14.36 -4.12 18.41
CA LEU A 144 -15.23 -2.96 18.23
C LEU A 144 -16.13 -2.81 19.47
N GLU A 145 -15.51 -2.70 20.65
CA GLU A 145 -16.10 -1.95 21.74
C GLU A 145 -16.08 -0.49 21.30
N LEU A 146 -17.19 -0.05 20.71
CA LEU A 146 -17.46 1.34 20.32
C LEU A 146 -17.50 2.31 21.53
N ASN A 147 -16.88 1.96 22.66
CA ASN A 147 -16.86 2.77 23.87
C ASN A 147 -15.49 3.41 24.12
N THR A 148 -15.56 4.74 24.24
CA THR A 148 -14.66 5.68 24.93
C THR A 148 -13.24 5.90 24.38
N GLY A 149 -13.12 6.57 23.23
CA GLY A 149 -11.95 7.42 22.92
C GLY A 149 -11.52 7.51 21.46
N ARG A 150 -11.06 8.71 21.03
CA ARG A 150 -10.59 8.99 19.65
C ARG A 150 -9.45 8.08 19.14
N ARG A 151 -8.63 7.47 20.02
CA ARG A 151 -7.52 6.59 19.61
C ARG A 151 -7.95 5.15 19.26
N LYS A 152 -8.95 4.57 19.94
CA LYS A 152 -9.52 3.26 19.58
C LYS A 152 -10.21 3.30 18.21
N LEU A 153 -10.83 4.44 17.88
CA LEU A 153 -11.51 4.66 16.61
C LEU A 153 -10.57 4.63 15.40
N VAL A 154 -9.37 5.22 15.49
CA VAL A 154 -8.41 5.26 14.37
C VAL A 154 -7.88 3.87 14.01
N GLY A 155 -7.61 3.01 15.00
CA GLY A 155 -7.19 1.63 14.74
C GLY A 155 -8.28 0.79 14.10
N SER A 156 -9.53 0.98 14.53
CA SER A 156 -10.71 0.37 13.92
C SER A 156 -10.97 0.84 12.48
N LEU A 157 -10.65 2.10 12.15
CA LEU A 157 -10.86 2.66 10.81
C LEU A 157 -9.81 2.18 9.80
N SER A 158 -8.53 2.07 10.20
CA SER A 158 -7.52 1.51 9.29
C SER A 158 -7.83 0.05 8.94
N LEU A 159 -8.34 -0.72 9.90
CA LEU A 159 -8.82 -2.08 9.67
C LEU A 159 -10.05 -2.09 8.76
N ALA A 160 -10.94 -1.10 8.88
CA ALA A 160 -12.06 -0.92 7.96
C ALA A 160 -11.58 -0.71 6.52
N LYS A 161 -10.57 0.16 6.30
CA LYS A 161 -10.00 0.39 4.97
C LYS A 161 -9.40 -0.87 4.37
N SER A 162 -8.60 -1.61 5.14
CA SER A 162 -8.02 -2.88 4.67
C SER A 162 -9.11 -3.89 4.33
N PHE A 163 -10.15 -4.01 5.18
CA PHE A 163 -11.27 -4.93 4.94
C PHE A 163 -12.04 -4.57 3.66
N LEU A 164 -12.45 -3.30 3.52
CA LEU A 164 -13.23 -2.84 2.38
C LEU A 164 -12.45 -2.94 1.07
N ALA A 165 -11.16 -2.59 1.08
CA ALA A 165 -10.28 -2.74 -0.07
C ALA A 165 -10.10 -4.22 -0.46
N LEU A 166 -9.86 -5.12 0.50
CA LEU A 166 -9.74 -6.55 0.23
C LEU A 166 -11.04 -7.14 -0.29
N TRP A 167 -12.19 -6.73 0.26
CA TRP A 167 -13.49 -7.17 -0.21
C TRP A 167 -13.70 -6.80 -1.67
N SER A 168 -13.51 -5.53 -2.04
CA SER A 168 -13.74 -5.06 -3.41
C SER A 168 -12.80 -5.71 -4.41
N LEU A 169 -11.54 -5.91 -4.04
CA LEU A 169 -10.56 -6.56 -4.91
C LEU A 169 -10.84 -8.07 -5.04
N LEU A 170 -11.29 -8.73 -3.98
CA LEU A 170 -11.70 -10.13 -4.07
C LEU A 170 -12.93 -10.28 -4.96
N GLU A 171 -13.93 -9.41 -4.81
CA GLU A 171 -15.12 -9.38 -5.67
C GLU A 171 -14.75 -9.15 -7.15
N GLU A 172 -13.73 -8.32 -7.43
CA GLU A 172 -13.24 -8.09 -8.79
C GLU A 172 -12.48 -9.29 -9.38
N VAL A 173 -11.79 -10.07 -8.55
CA VAL A 173 -10.95 -11.21 -8.99
C VAL A 173 -11.71 -12.54 -8.99
N ASP A 174 -12.59 -12.74 -8.03
CA ASP A 174 -13.33 -13.98 -7.76
C ASP A 174 -14.66 -13.66 -7.06
N ALA A 175 -15.65 -13.20 -7.84
CA ALA A 175 -16.96 -12.80 -7.34
C ALA A 175 -17.76 -13.94 -6.70
N GLU A 176 -17.44 -15.19 -7.02
CA GLU A 176 -18.12 -16.39 -6.51
C GLU A 176 -17.45 -16.95 -5.24
N ALA A 177 -16.43 -16.27 -4.71
CA ALA A 177 -15.76 -16.70 -3.49
C ALA A 177 -16.77 -16.79 -2.33
N ASP A 178 -16.92 -17.98 -1.74
CA ASP A 178 -17.91 -18.29 -0.69
C ASP A 178 -17.99 -17.23 0.42
N VAL A 179 -16.84 -16.65 0.79
CA VAL A 179 -16.72 -15.60 1.81
C VAL A 179 -17.58 -14.36 1.52
N LEU A 180 -17.75 -14.00 0.23
CA LEU A 180 -18.52 -12.84 -0.21
C LEU A 180 -20.02 -13.04 -0.03
N HIS A 181 -20.48 -14.29 0.04
CA HIS A 181 -21.88 -14.66 0.23
C HIS A 181 -22.25 -14.94 1.70
N GLN A 182 -21.27 -14.89 2.62
CA GLN A 182 -21.53 -15.08 4.05
C GLN A 182 -22.30 -13.88 4.62
N THR A 183 -23.54 -14.11 5.06
CA THR A 183 -24.44 -13.07 5.58
C THR A 183 -23.80 -12.21 6.67
N ARG A 184 -23.01 -12.82 7.57
CA ARG A 184 -22.30 -12.10 8.63
C ARG A 184 -21.29 -11.08 8.08
N LEU A 185 -20.53 -11.46 7.06
CA LEU A 185 -19.50 -10.59 6.50
C LEU A 185 -20.10 -9.51 5.61
N ILE A 186 -21.20 -9.81 4.91
CA ILE A 186 -22.00 -8.80 4.19
C ILE A 186 -22.50 -7.72 5.16
N ALA A 187 -23.06 -8.12 6.31
CA ALA A 187 -23.52 -7.17 7.32
C ALA A 187 -22.35 -6.31 7.87
N LEU A 188 -21.21 -6.95 8.15
CA LEU A 188 -20.00 -6.24 8.58
C LEU A 188 -19.52 -5.24 7.53
N LYS A 189 -19.45 -5.61 6.25
CA LYS A 189 -19.12 -4.70 5.15
C LYS A 189 -20.00 -3.46 5.17
N GLN A 190 -21.32 -3.66 5.23
CA GLN A 190 -22.28 -2.54 5.26
C GLN A 190 -22.07 -1.62 6.46
N ASP A 191 -21.76 -2.17 7.63
CA ASP A 191 -21.48 -1.37 8.83
C ASP A 191 -20.17 -0.58 8.68
N LEU A 192 -19.12 -1.21 8.14
CA LEU A 192 -17.84 -0.55 7.89
C LEU A 192 -17.95 0.55 6.82
N GLU A 193 -18.74 0.34 5.77
CA GLU A 193 -19.03 1.36 4.74
C GLU A 193 -19.72 2.60 5.32
N ARG A 194 -20.58 2.44 6.34
CA ARG A 194 -21.21 3.58 7.01
C ARG A 194 -20.23 4.34 7.91
N LEU A 195 -19.22 3.68 8.45
CA LEU A 195 -18.25 4.25 9.39
C LEU A 195 -17.06 4.89 8.69
N GLU A 196 -16.58 4.28 7.61
CA GLU A 196 -15.43 4.75 6.86
C GLU A 196 -15.85 5.88 5.91
N ARG A 197 -15.20 7.04 6.07
CA ARG A 197 -15.50 8.23 5.25
C ARG A 197 -14.74 8.25 3.94
N SER A 198 -13.64 7.51 3.88
CA SER A 198 -12.80 7.39 2.68
C SER A 198 -13.39 6.33 1.74
N PRO A 199 -13.38 6.56 0.41
CA PRO A 199 -13.83 5.55 -0.55
C PRO A 199 -12.74 4.47 -0.73
N ALA A 200 -12.49 3.67 0.31
CA ALA A 200 -11.39 2.70 0.35
C ALA A 200 -11.48 1.67 -0.78
N SER A 201 -12.68 1.17 -1.07
CA SER A 201 -12.95 0.27 -2.18
C SER A 201 -12.58 0.90 -3.52
N ASP A 202 -13.08 2.11 -3.80
CA ASP A 202 -12.81 2.79 -5.07
C ASP A 202 -11.32 3.11 -5.24
N ILE A 203 -10.64 3.52 -4.16
CA ILE A 203 -9.19 3.78 -4.20
C ILE A 203 -8.44 2.50 -4.57
N ALA A 204 -8.81 1.35 -3.99
CA ALA A 204 -8.16 0.08 -4.26
C ALA A 204 -8.36 -0.37 -5.73
N ILE A 205 -9.60 -0.34 -6.22
CA ILE A 205 -9.93 -0.71 -7.61
C ILE A 205 -9.23 0.22 -8.61
N ASN A 206 -9.32 1.54 -8.39
CA ASN A 206 -8.70 2.52 -9.27
C ASN A 206 -7.18 2.38 -9.27
N TRP A 207 -6.55 2.17 -8.11
CA TRP A 207 -5.11 1.95 -8.02
C TRP A 207 -4.69 0.69 -8.78
N ARG A 208 -5.39 -0.44 -8.59
CA ARG A 208 -5.11 -1.70 -9.31
C ARG A 208 -5.20 -1.50 -10.82
N SER A 209 -6.27 -0.89 -11.31
CA SER A 209 -6.49 -0.61 -12.74
C SER A 209 -5.39 0.30 -13.32
N GLN A 210 -5.00 1.35 -12.59
CA GLN A 210 -3.91 2.24 -13.00
C GLN A 210 -2.57 1.50 -13.07
N LEU A 211 -2.23 0.70 -12.06
CA LEU A 211 -1.01 -0.09 -12.07
C LEU A 211 -0.99 -1.11 -13.21
N GLN A 212 -2.11 -1.80 -13.47
CA GLN A 212 -2.22 -2.71 -14.61
C GLN A 212 -1.97 -1.99 -15.94
N THR A 213 -2.54 -0.79 -16.10
CA THR A 213 -2.33 0.04 -17.30
C THR A 213 -0.86 0.42 -17.46
N LEU A 214 -0.23 0.89 -16.38
CA LEU A 214 1.19 1.29 -16.38
C LEU A 214 2.13 0.11 -16.63
N MET A 215 1.85 -1.06 -16.05
CA MET A 215 2.64 -2.27 -16.27
C MET A 215 2.51 -2.79 -17.71
N CYS A 216 1.38 -2.55 -18.38
CA CYS A 216 1.23 -2.86 -19.79
C CYS A 216 2.00 -1.88 -20.69
N SER A 217 2.03 -0.59 -20.36
CA SER A 217 2.72 0.42 -21.18
C SER A 217 4.24 0.47 -20.93
N VAL A 218 4.69 0.13 -19.73
CA VAL A 218 6.11 0.05 -19.35
C VAL A 218 6.38 -1.32 -18.70
N PRO A 219 6.62 -2.39 -19.48
CA PRO A 219 6.68 -3.74 -18.94
C PRO A 219 7.87 -3.98 -18.00
N PRO A 220 7.79 -4.93 -17.04
CA PRO A 220 8.85 -5.22 -16.07
C PRO A 220 10.18 -5.69 -16.68
N GLU A 221 10.17 -6.25 -17.89
CA GLU A 221 11.32 -6.89 -18.56
C GLU A 221 12.46 -5.94 -19.00
N GLN A 222 12.49 -4.69 -18.51
CA GLN A 222 13.53 -3.71 -18.87
C GLN A 222 14.25 -3.14 -17.63
N ILE A 223 14.46 -3.98 -16.61
CA ILE A 223 15.28 -3.68 -15.43
C ILE A 223 16.54 -4.52 -15.51
#